data_AF-A0A453KT23-F1
#
_entry.id   AF-A0A453KT23-F1
#
_cell.length_a   1.000
_cell.length_b   1.000
_cell.length_c   1.000
_cell.angle_alpha   90.00
_cell.angle_beta   90.00
_cell.angle_gamma   90.00
#
_symmetry.space_group_name_H-M   'P 1'
#
loop_
_entity.id
_entity.type
_entity.pdbx_description
1 polymer ?
#
loop_
_entity_poly.entity_id
_entity_poly.type
_entity_poly.pdbx_seq_one_letter_code
_entity_poly.pdbx_strand_id
1 'polypeptide(L)'
;EEHKTGSGRLYFGEGRNWRSFCQHNVLHSNSQIRRAHCWFPCIDSATQRCPFDLEFTVSTDLVAVSNGDLLYQVLSKEDPPRKTYVYKLSTPVSAQWISLVVGPFEVLPDKNGISVSHMCLSSTLSKLDNTISFFHDAYSCYEDYLAASFPFGLYKQIFLPSEMVVSPTSFGASTCIFSADILNDEKVIDQIIGTRIKLAYALARQWFGIYTSAEEPNDGNYIYLLDHMWYYLCR
;
A
#
# COMPACT_ATOMS: atom_id res chain seq x y z
N GLU A 1 20.42 3.86 -29.43
CA GLU A 1 19.82 4.76 -28.42
C GLU A 1 19.69 3.99 -27.13
N GLU A 2 20.50 4.32 -26.12
CA GLU A 2 20.44 3.67 -24.82
C GLU A 2 19.18 4.13 -24.07
N HIS A 3 18.24 3.22 -23.88
CA HIS A 3 17.14 3.41 -22.95
C HIS A 3 17.72 3.64 -21.55
N LYS A 4 17.76 4.90 -21.11
CA LYS A 4 18.02 5.26 -19.72
C LYS A 4 16.90 4.66 -18.86
N THR A 5 17.10 3.46 -18.34
CA THR A 5 16.28 2.89 -17.27
C THR A 5 16.43 3.80 -16.05
N GLY A 6 15.48 4.72 -15.86
CA GLY A 6 15.44 5.58 -14.69
C GLY A 6 15.12 4.75 -13.46
N SER A 7 16.14 4.28 -12.73
CA SER A 7 15.95 3.94 -11.32
C SER A 7 15.85 5.26 -10.56
N GLY A 8 14.68 5.54 -9.99
CA GLY A 8 14.50 6.66 -9.08
C GLY A 8 14.88 6.21 -7.68
N ARG A 9 16.02 6.70 -7.16
CA ARG A 9 16.39 6.50 -5.76
C ARG A 9 15.84 7.64 -4.90
N LEU A 10 14.93 7.34 -3.99
CA LEU A 10 14.35 8.35 -3.10
C LEU A 10 14.89 8.19 -1.68
N TYR A 11 15.40 9.28 -1.12
CA TYR A 11 15.89 9.34 0.25
C TYR A 11 15.03 10.29 1.07
N PHE A 12 14.49 9.78 2.17
CA PHE A 12 13.76 10.61 3.12
C PHE A 12 14.43 10.55 4.49
N GLY A 13 14.85 11.72 4.95
CA GLY A 13 15.26 11.98 6.33
C GLY A 13 14.43 13.11 6.91
N GLU A 14 14.33 13.16 8.24
CA GLU A 14 13.53 14.13 9.01
C GLU A 14 13.97 15.62 8.87
N GLY A 15 14.69 16.00 7.81
CA GLY A 15 15.39 17.28 7.75
C GLY A 15 14.52 18.54 7.60
N ARG A 16 13.29 18.50 7.08
CA ARG A 16 12.48 19.72 6.85
C ARG A 16 10.96 19.46 6.90
N ASN A 17 10.23 20.21 7.73
CA ASN A 17 8.77 20.47 7.68
C ASN A 17 7.74 19.31 7.73
N TRP A 18 8.08 18.11 8.20
CA TRP A 18 7.07 17.02 8.33
C TRP A 18 6.21 17.12 9.60
N ARG A 19 6.62 17.87 10.63
CA ARG A 19 5.87 18.00 11.90
C ARG A 19 4.45 18.54 11.73
N SER A 20 4.18 19.33 10.69
CA SER A 20 2.82 19.82 10.38
C SER A 20 1.90 18.76 9.76
N PHE A 21 2.44 17.59 9.37
CA PHE A 21 1.69 16.47 8.79
C PHE A 21 1.54 15.29 9.76
N CYS A 22 2.10 15.39 10.97
CA CYS A 22 2.06 14.33 11.96
C CYS A 22 0.94 14.57 12.97
N GLN A 23 -0.13 13.80 12.84
CA GLN A 23 -1.09 13.61 13.94
C GLN A 23 -0.73 12.26 14.58
N HIS A 24 -0.70 12.15 15.92
CA HIS A 24 -0.38 10.91 16.65
C HIS A 24 0.90 10.15 16.19
N ASN A 25 1.96 10.85 15.77
CA ASN A 25 3.19 10.25 15.22
C ASN A 25 3.00 9.39 13.96
N VAL A 26 1.89 9.55 13.23
CA VAL A 26 1.69 8.93 11.92
C VAL A 26 1.83 9.96 10.82
N LEU A 27 2.51 9.59 9.75
CA LEU A 27 2.63 10.33 8.50
C LEU A 27 2.24 9.41 7.35
N HIS A 28 1.48 9.92 6.39
CA HIS A 28 1.20 9.18 5.15
C HIS A 28 1.19 10.12 3.95
N SER A 29 1.66 9.63 2.80
CA SER A 29 1.49 10.31 1.52
C SER A 29 0.20 9.84 0.85
N ASN A 30 -0.50 10.74 0.15
CA ASN A 30 -1.61 10.38 -0.72
C ASN A 30 -1.38 10.98 -2.12
N SER A 31 -0.71 10.21 -2.97
CA SER A 31 -0.34 10.61 -4.34
C SER A 31 -1.55 10.78 -5.29
N GLN A 32 -2.71 10.20 -4.92
CA GLN A 32 -3.94 10.23 -5.71
C GLN A 32 -4.72 11.54 -5.54
N ILE A 33 -4.71 12.09 -4.32
CA ILE A 33 -5.32 13.41 -4.02
C ILE A 33 -4.30 14.52 -4.25
N ARG A 34 -3.06 14.30 -3.81
CA ARG A 34 -1.95 15.24 -3.98
C ARG A 34 -0.96 14.60 -4.92
N ARG A 35 -0.81 15.14 -6.11
CA ARG A 35 0.15 14.68 -7.13
C ARG A 35 1.50 14.25 -6.54
N ALA A 36 2.12 13.20 -7.09
CA ALA A 36 3.35 12.61 -6.53
C ALA A 36 4.48 13.65 -6.36
N HIS A 37 4.56 14.61 -7.28
CA HIS A 37 5.55 15.69 -7.23
C HIS A 37 5.42 16.64 -6.03
N CYS A 38 4.31 16.57 -5.27
CA CYS A 38 4.10 17.36 -4.06
C CYS A 38 4.91 16.85 -2.85
N TRP A 39 5.46 15.65 -2.90
CA TRP A 39 6.23 15.08 -1.79
C TRP A 39 7.58 14.48 -2.20
N PHE A 40 7.83 14.24 -3.49
CA PHE A 40 9.16 13.95 -4.02
C PHE A 40 9.35 14.39 -5.48
N PRO A 41 10.56 14.74 -5.91
CA PRO A 41 10.82 15.09 -7.32
C PRO A 41 10.60 13.88 -8.24
N CYS A 42 9.65 13.98 -9.17
CA CYS A 42 9.37 12.93 -10.15
C CYS A 42 8.74 13.47 -11.45
N ILE A 43 8.76 12.65 -12.50
CA ILE A 43 7.93 12.88 -13.67
C ILE A 43 6.51 12.41 -13.32
N ASP A 44 5.63 13.37 -13.10
CA ASP A 44 4.23 13.13 -12.73
C ASP A 44 3.37 12.94 -13.98
N SER A 45 3.60 11.80 -14.65
CA SER A 45 2.84 11.36 -15.82
C SER A 45 2.30 9.96 -15.58
N ALA A 46 1.03 9.73 -15.92
CA ALA A 46 0.40 8.42 -15.84
C ALA A 46 1.02 7.40 -16.82
N THR A 47 1.57 7.87 -17.95
CA THR A 47 2.18 7.03 -18.98
C THR A 47 3.63 6.69 -18.69
N GLN A 48 4.33 7.50 -17.90
CA GLN A 48 5.71 7.25 -17.53
C GLN A 48 5.76 6.22 -16.41
N ARG A 49 6.33 5.03 -16.71
CA ARG A 49 6.45 3.93 -15.74
C ARG A 49 7.91 3.58 -15.53
N CYS A 50 8.34 3.47 -14.27
CA CYS A 50 9.70 3.08 -13.92
C CYS A 50 9.77 2.26 -12.63
N PRO A 51 10.83 1.46 -12.42
CA PRO A 51 11.10 0.86 -11.12
C PRO A 51 11.58 1.92 -10.12
N PHE A 52 11.47 1.61 -8.82
CA PHE A 52 11.85 2.52 -7.74
C PHE A 52 12.69 1.82 -6.67
N ASP A 53 13.78 2.46 -6.27
CA ASP A 53 14.58 2.12 -5.10
C ASP A 53 14.28 3.16 -4.02
N LEU A 54 13.70 2.75 -2.90
CA LEU A 54 13.12 3.65 -1.92
C LEU A 54 13.81 3.47 -0.56
N GLU A 55 14.30 4.58 0.01
CA GLU A 55 15.05 4.57 1.26
C GLU A 55 14.48 5.60 2.25
N PHE A 56 14.02 5.10 3.41
CA PHE A 56 13.36 5.93 4.42
C PHE A 56 14.03 5.77 5.77
N THR A 57 14.48 6.86 6.36
CA THR A 57 15.08 6.87 7.70
C THR A 57 14.13 7.53 8.69
N VAL A 58 13.74 6.78 9.72
CA VAL A 58 12.76 7.17 10.73
C VAL A 58 13.28 6.90 12.14
N SER A 59 12.59 7.42 13.15
CA SER A 59 12.87 7.08 14.55
C SER A 59 12.67 5.58 14.81
N THR A 60 13.38 5.02 15.80
CA THR A 60 13.42 3.56 16.05
C THR A 60 12.08 2.96 16.46
N ASP A 61 11.23 3.77 17.11
CA ASP A 61 9.86 3.44 17.54
C ASP A 61 8.84 3.45 16.39
N LEU A 62 9.23 3.95 15.20
CA LEU A 62 8.33 4.05 14.04
C LEU A 62 8.67 2.99 13.00
N VAL A 63 7.66 2.59 12.24
CA VAL A 63 7.77 1.68 11.08
C VAL A 63 7.48 2.48 9.83
N ALA A 64 8.41 2.47 8.87
CA ALA A 64 8.19 3.04 7.55
C ALA A 64 7.77 1.93 6.58
N VAL A 65 6.67 2.15 5.86
CA VAL A 65 6.05 1.21 4.95
C VAL A 65 5.92 1.87 3.61
N SER A 66 6.45 1.23 2.57
CA SER A 66 6.35 1.71 1.20
C SER A 66 6.21 0.55 0.21
N ASN A 67 6.31 0.86 -1.07
CA ASN A 67 5.99 -0.03 -2.17
C ASN A 67 7.12 -1.03 -2.45
N GLY A 68 6.77 -2.20 -2.98
CA GLY A 68 7.69 -3.27 -3.34
C GLY A 68 8.17 -4.08 -2.14
N ASP A 69 9.28 -4.78 -2.32
CA ASP A 69 9.82 -5.69 -1.31
C ASP A 69 10.75 -4.94 -0.35
N LEU A 70 10.63 -5.23 0.95
CA LEU A 70 11.58 -4.75 1.95
C LEU A 70 12.85 -5.59 1.86
N LEU A 71 13.94 -5.01 1.35
CA LEU A 71 15.19 -5.72 1.19
C LEU A 71 15.92 -5.91 2.52
N TYR A 72 16.07 -4.82 3.26
CA TYR A 72 16.73 -4.84 4.57
C TYR A 72 16.40 -3.59 5.39
N GLN A 73 16.66 -3.68 6.68
CA GLN A 73 16.58 -2.57 7.63
C GLN A 73 17.96 -2.37 8.27
N VAL A 74 18.38 -1.12 8.44
CA VAL A 74 19.64 -0.76 9.08
C VAL A 74 19.36 0.12 10.29
N LEU A 75 19.93 -0.24 11.44
CA LEU A 75 19.94 0.62 12.62
C LEU A 75 21.21 1.48 12.59
N SER A 76 21.03 2.80 12.54
CA SER A 76 22.09 3.79 12.67
C SER A 76 22.72 3.75 14.07
N LYS A 77 24.03 3.99 14.12
CA LYS A 77 24.79 4.16 15.37
C LYS A 77 24.84 5.62 15.84
N GLU A 78 24.08 6.52 15.21
CA GLU A 78 23.93 7.91 15.66
C GLU A 78 23.24 8.00 17.02
N ASP A 79 23.38 9.15 17.69
CA ASP A 79 22.66 9.47 18.93
C ASP A 79 21.76 10.70 18.71
N PRO A 80 20.42 10.56 18.72
CA PRO A 80 19.68 9.31 18.94
C PRO A 80 19.73 8.35 17.74
N PRO A 81 19.60 7.02 17.96
CA PRO A 81 19.62 6.04 16.89
C PRO A 81 18.40 6.20 15.97
N ARG A 82 18.59 5.83 14.71
CA ARG A 82 17.57 5.90 13.65
C ARG A 82 17.50 4.58 12.89
N LYS A 83 16.34 4.26 12.32
CA LYS A 83 16.11 3.04 11.55
C LYS A 83 15.85 3.40 10.09
N THR A 84 16.63 2.80 9.19
CA THR A 84 16.51 2.99 7.74
C THR A 84 15.90 1.75 7.09
N TYR A 85 14.83 1.95 6.33
CA TYR A 85 14.15 0.92 5.54
C TYR A 85 14.52 1.07 4.07
N VAL A 86 14.96 -0.02 3.44
CA VAL A 86 15.29 -0.05 2.00
C VAL A 86 14.31 -0.96 1.28
N TYR A 87 13.46 -0.34 0.46
CA TYR A 87 12.47 -1.01 -0.37
C TYR A 87 12.89 -0.99 -1.84
N LYS A 88 12.48 -2.02 -2.59
CA LYS A 88 12.64 -2.08 -4.03
C LYS A 88 11.34 -2.49 -4.71
N LEU A 89 10.83 -1.61 -5.56
CA LEU A 89 9.72 -1.89 -6.45
C LEU A 89 10.27 -2.14 -7.86
N SER A 90 10.47 -3.42 -8.19
CA SER A 90 11.04 -3.82 -9.48
C SER A 90 10.07 -3.67 -10.66
N THR A 91 8.77 -3.83 -10.40
CA THR A 91 7.73 -3.72 -11.42
C THR A 91 7.50 -2.24 -11.78
N PRO A 92 7.65 -1.83 -13.05
CA PRO A 92 7.50 -0.43 -13.42
C PRO A 92 6.08 0.09 -13.22
N VAL A 93 5.96 1.19 -12.47
CA VAL A 93 4.69 1.90 -12.23
C VAL A 93 4.87 3.40 -12.41
N SER A 94 3.76 4.12 -12.60
CA SER A 94 3.78 5.59 -12.54
C SER A 94 4.02 6.07 -11.10
N ALA A 95 4.70 7.21 -10.96
CA ALA A 95 5.01 7.84 -9.69
C ALA A 95 3.76 8.08 -8.81
N GLN A 96 2.58 8.22 -9.41
CA GLN A 96 1.31 8.36 -8.70
C GLN A 96 0.95 7.15 -7.81
N TRP A 97 1.54 5.99 -8.08
CA TRP A 97 1.31 4.76 -7.32
C TRP A 97 2.32 4.56 -6.18
N ILE A 98 3.26 5.49 -6.00
CA ILE A 98 4.21 5.47 -4.89
C ILE A 98 3.56 6.10 -3.66
N SER A 99 3.71 5.42 -2.53
CA SER A 99 3.17 5.79 -1.24
C SER A 99 4.14 5.45 -0.11
N LEU A 100 4.19 6.32 0.87
CA LEU A 100 4.89 6.15 2.14
C LEU A 100 3.89 6.28 3.28
N VAL A 101 3.95 5.36 4.23
CA VAL A 101 3.28 5.48 5.53
C VAL A 101 4.30 5.24 6.63
N VAL A 102 4.32 6.10 7.65
CA VAL A 102 5.22 6.02 8.80
C VAL A 102 4.38 6.11 10.05
N GLY A 103 4.58 5.23 11.02
CA GLY A 103 3.85 5.26 12.29
C GLY A 103 4.26 4.14 13.24
N PRO A 104 3.75 4.15 14.49
CA PRO A 104 4.02 3.10 15.47
C PRO A 104 3.12 1.88 15.20
N PHE A 105 3.38 1.21 14.07
CA PHE A 105 2.54 0.10 13.61
C PHE A 105 2.93 -1.24 14.22
N GLU A 106 1.93 -2.02 14.56
CA GLU A 106 2.03 -3.46 14.70
C GLU A 106 2.01 -4.09 13.30
N VAL A 107 2.91 -5.03 13.03
CA VAL A 107 3.01 -5.74 11.75
C VAL A 107 2.54 -7.18 11.93
N LEU A 108 1.50 -7.55 11.20
CA LEU A 108 0.86 -8.87 11.23
C LEU A 108 1.04 -9.54 9.86
N PRO A 109 1.95 -10.52 9.74
CA PRO A 109 2.00 -11.34 8.53
C PRO A 109 0.74 -12.21 8.42
N ASP A 110 0.36 -12.56 7.20
CA ASP A 110 -0.73 -13.52 6.99
C ASP A 110 -0.39 -14.90 7.59
N LYS A 111 -1.38 -15.55 8.20
CA LYS A 111 -1.21 -16.82 8.94
C LYS A 111 -1.12 -18.05 8.02
N ASN A 112 -1.54 -17.92 6.77
CA ASN A 112 -1.61 -19.00 5.77
C ASN A 112 -0.40 -19.02 4.84
N GLY A 113 0.58 -18.15 5.07
CA GLY A 113 1.86 -18.16 4.35
C GLY A 113 1.85 -17.51 2.98
N ILE A 114 0.78 -16.80 2.61
CA ILE A 114 0.77 -15.95 1.41
C ILE A 114 1.65 -14.71 1.61
N SER A 115 2.03 -14.06 0.51
CA SER A 115 2.86 -12.85 0.53
C SER A 115 2.03 -11.60 0.86
N VAL A 116 1.38 -11.59 2.02
CA VAL A 116 0.58 -10.48 2.53
C VAL A 116 1.00 -10.10 3.95
N SER A 117 1.04 -8.79 4.21
CA SER A 117 1.26 -8.24 5.55
C SER A 117 0.26 -7.14 5.85
N HIS A 118 -0.29 -7.16 7.06
CA HIS A 118 -1.27 -6.21 7.55
C HIS A 118 -0.67 -5.37 8.68
N MET A 119 -1.02 -4.10 8.73
CA MET A 119 -0.41 -3.15 9.64
C MET A 119 -1.48 -2.23 10.23
N CYS A 120 -1.45 -2.04 11.54
CA CYS A 120 -2.38 -1.15 12.23
C CYS A 120 -1.73 -0.57 13.49
N LEU A 121 -2.43 0.35 14.15
CA LEU A 121 -2.05 0.79 15.49
C LEU A 121 -2.40 -0.30 16.50
N SER A 122 -1.66 -0.39 17.62
CA SER A 122 -1.86 -1.44 18.61
C SER A 122 -3.29 -1.48 19.20
N SER A 123 -3.99 -0.34 19.22
CA SER A 123 -5.38 -0.24 19.70
C SER A 123 -6.41 -0.96 18.82
N THR A 124 -6.12 -1.23 17.55
CA THR A 124 -7.05 -1.86 16.59
C THR A 124 -6.66 -3.28 16.21
N LEU A 125 -5.62 -3.82 16.83
CA LEU A 125 -5.03 -5.13 16.54
C LEU A 125 -6.03 -6.29 16.58
N SER A 126 -6.89 -6.34 17.60
CA SER A 126 -7.88 -7.40 17.76
C SER A 126 -8.94 -7.38 16.66
N LYS A 127 -9.38 -6.18 16.24
CA LYS A 127 -10.34 -6.02 15.14
C LYS A 127 -9.72 -6.37 13.80
N LEU A 128 -8.43 -6.04 13.62
CA LEU A 128 -7.69 -6.40 12.42
C LEU A 128 -7.67 -7.90 12.21
N ASP A 129 -7.29 -8.68 13.23
CA ASP A 129 -7.15 -10.15 13.13
C ASP A 129 -8.45 -10.82 12.64
N ASN A 130 -9.59 -10.38 13.17
CA ASN A 130 -10.91 -10.87 12.73
C ASN A 130 -11.21 -10.50 11.28
N THR A 131 -10.89 -9.26 10.91
CA THR A 131 -11.22 -8.68 9.60
C THR A 131 -10.45 -9.33 8.47
N ILE A 132 -9.18 -9.67 8.68
CA ILE A 132 -8.29 -10.20 7.63
C ILE A 132 -8.39 -11.73 7.46
N SER A 133 -9.13 -12.43 8.32
CA SER A 133 -9.23 -13.90 8.32
C SER A 133 -9.54 -14.53 6.96
N PHE A 134 -10.42 -13.91 6.18
CA PHE A 134 -10.83 -14.37 4.84
C PHE A 134 -9.84 -14.00 3.72
N PHE A 135 -8.88 -13.12 4.00
CA PHE A 135 -8.13 -12.42 2.95
C PHE A 135 -7.26 -13.38 2.12
N HIS A 136 -6.79 -14.46 2.74
CA HIS A 136 -6.04 -15.51 2.06
C HIS A 136 -6.87 -16.26 0.99
N ASP A 137 -8.16 -16.50 1.25
CA ASP A 137 -9.07 -17.11 0.28
C ASP A 137 -9.23 -16.19 -0.94
N ALA A 138 -9.44 -14.89 -0.69
CA ALA A 138 -9.57 -13.90 -1.75
C ALA A 138 -8.27 -13.79 -2.58
N TYR A 139 -7.11 -13.77 -1.92
CA TYR A 139 -5.81 -13.74 -2.57
C TYR A 139 -5.57 -14.94 -3.48
N SER A 140 -5.78 -16.14 -2.95
CA SER A 140 -5.62 -17.39 -3.71
C SER A 140 -6.61 -17.48 -4.87
N CYS A 141 -7.86 -17.06 -4.65
CA CYS A 141 -8.89 -17.03 -5.69
C CYS A 141 -8.51 -16.12 -6.86
N TYR A 142 -7.91 -14.95 -6.61
CA TYR A 142 -7.43 -14.09 -7.68
C TYR A 142 -6.26 -14.70 -8.46
N GLU A 143 -5.28 -15.29 -7.78
CA GLU A 143 -4.15 -15.94 -8.47
C GLU A 143 -4.61 -17.12 -9.33
N ASP A 144 -5.53 -17.95 -8.81
CA ASP A 144 -6.11 -19.09 -9.52
C ASP A 144 -6.95 -18.65 -10.72
N TYR A 145 -7.83 -17.67 -10.53
CA TYR A 145 -8.71 -17.17 -11.58
C TYR A 145 -7.93 -16.50 -12.72
N LEU A 146 -6.92 -15.70 -12.37
CA LEU A 146 -6.08 -15.00 -13.34
C LEU A 146 -5.01 -15.90 -13.96
N ALA A 147 -4.78 -17.09 -13.37
CA ALA A 147 -3.65 -17.95 -13.66
C ALA A 147 -2.31 -17.17 -13.66
N ALA A 148 -2.18 -16.21 -12.73
CA ALA A 148 -1.07 -15.27 -12.67
C ALA A 148 -0.74 -14.88 -11.23
N SER A 149 0.54 -14.93 -10.88
CA SER A 149 1.03 -14.52 -9.57
C SER A 149 0.87 -13.02 -9.32
N PHE A 150 0.87 -12.63 -8.04
CA PHE A 150 0.82 -11.23 -7.65
C PHE A 150 2.00 -10.40 -8.22
N PRO A 151 1.73 -9.24 -8.88
CA PRO A 151 2.71 -8.57 -9.73
C PRO A 151 3.78 -7.74 -9.00
N PHE A 152 3.69 -7.61 -7.66
CA PHE A 152 4.57 -6.70 -6.90
C PHE A 152 5.28 -7.33 -5.70
N GLY A 153 5.36 -8.66 -5.64
CA GLY A 153 6.01 -9.38 -4.52
C GLY A 153 5.12 -9.40 -3.28
N LEU A 154 5.48 -8.66 -2.23
CA LEU A 154 4.70 -8.59 -0.98
C LEU A 154 3.57 -7.55 -1.04
N TYR A 155 2.32 -7.97 -0.84
CA TYR A 155 1.18 -7.06 -0.67
C TYR A 155 1.03 -6.58 0.78
N LYS A 156 0.77 -5.29 0.98
CA LYS A 156 0.74 -4.64 2.29
C LYS A 156 -0.57 -3.87 2.48
N GLN A 157 -1.28 -4.13 3.58
CA GLN A 157 -2.49 -3.40 3.97
C GLN A 157 -2.23 -2.60 5.23
N ILE A 158 -2.49 -1.29 5.20
CA ILE A 158 -2.30 -0.40 6.34
C ILE A 158 -3.65 0.19 6.74
N PHE A 159 -4.00 0.05 8.01
CA PHE A 159 -5.25 0.55 8.57
C PHE A 159 -4.96 1.74 9.49
N LEU A 160 -5.44 2.91 9.10
CA LEU A 160 -5.23 4.18 9.79
C LEU A 160 -6.55 4.70 10.37
N PRO A 161 -6.56 5.34 11.54
CA PRO A 161 -7.75 6.01 12.07
C PRO A 161 -8.39 6.97 11.05
N SER A 162 -9.72 7.07 11.07
CA SER A 162 -10.48 7.79 10.05
C SER A 162 -10.18 9.29 10.02
N GLU A 163 -9.83 9.87 11.17
CA GLU A 163 -9.37 11.25 11.29
C GLU A 163 -8.01 11.51 10.61
N MET A 164 -7.25 10.46 10.27
CA MET A 164 -5.92 10.56 9.68
C MET A 164 -5.91 10.32 8.17
N VAL A 165 -7.02 9.87 7.59
CA VAL A 165 -7.14 9.60 6.16
C VAL A 165 -8.11 10.58 5.51
N VAL A 166 -7.74 11.07 4.33
CA VAL A 166 -8.61 12.00 3.57
C VAL A 166 -9.67 11.23 2.77
N SER A 167 -9.37 9.99 2.39
CA SER A 167 -10.29 9.09 1.70
C SER A 167 -10.38 7.75 2.46
N PRO A 168 -11.53 7.05 2.43
CA PRO A 168 -11.69 5.75 3.11
C PRO A 168 -10.73 4.67 2.60
N THR A 169 -10.21 4.84 1.39
CA THR A 169 -9.23 3.95 0.77
C THR A 169 -8.29 4.77 -0.12
N SER A 170 -7.01 4.41 -0.10
CA SER A 170 -5.99 4.91 -1.03
C SER A 170 -5.13 3.76 -1.52
N PHE A 171 -4.82 3.76 -2.82
CA PHE A 171 -4.12 2.68 -3.48
C PHE A 171 -2.70 3.09 -3.88
N GLY A 172 -1.75 2.20 -3.64
CA GLY A 172 -0.38 2.25 -4.16
C GLY A 172 0.03 0.88 -4.72
N ALA A 173 1.15 0.85 -5.43
CA ALA A 173 1.70 -0.41 -5.94
C ALA A 173 2.16 -1.28 -4.77
N SER A 174 1.66 -2.51 -4.66
CA SER A 174 1.89 -3.43 -3.52
C SER A 174 1.34 -2.98 -2.16
N THR A 175 0.68 -1.83 -2.07
CA THR A 175 0.26 -1.24 -0.78
C THR A 175 -1.15 -0.65 -0.88
N CYS A 176 -2.00 -0.91 0.10
CA CYS A 176 -3.30 -0.24 0.22
C CYS A 176 -3.48 0.33 1.63
N ILE A 177 -3.98 1.56 1.69
CA ILE A 177 -4.28 2.27 2.95
C ILE A 177 -5.80 2.32 3.10
N PHE A 178 -6.30 1.92 4.25
CA PHE A 178 -7.72 1.91 4.58
C PHE A 178 -8.00 2.72 5.85
N SER A 179 -9.20 3.29 5.94
CA SER A 179 -9.74 3.74 7.23
C SER A 179 -9.95 2.55 8.16
N ALA A 180 -9.59 2.70 9.42
CA ALA A 180 -9.83 1.72 10.48
C ALA A 180 -11.32 1.49 10.75
N ASP A 181 -12.22 2.33 10.24
CA ASP A 181 -13.68 2.14 10.33
C ASP A 181 -14.16 0.86 9.64
N ILE A 182 -13.36 0.30 8.72
CA ILE A 182 -13.73 -0.97 8.07
C ILE A 182 -13.38 -2.19 8.93
N LEU A 183 -12.66 -2.00 10.04
CA LEU A 183 -12.27 -3.09 10.93
C LEU A 183 -13.47 -3.52 11.78
N ASN A 184 -13.77 -4.81 11.76
CA ASN A 184 -14.93 -5.39 12.43
C ASN A 184 -14.53 -6.11 13.71
N ASP A 185 -15.37 -5.97 14.73
CA ASP A 185 -15.34 -6.85 15.89
C ASP A 185 -15.97 -8.21 15.52
N GLU A 186 -15.53 -9.30 16.17
CA GLU A 186 -16.00 -10.68 15.91
C GLU A 186 -17.53 -10.83 15.94
N LYS A 187 -18.21 -9.98 16.71
CA LYS A 187 -19.66 -10.02 16.95
C LYS A 187 -20.49 -9.32 15.85
N VAL A 188 -19.85 -8.63 14.90
CA VAL A 188 -20.53 -7.83 13.88
C VAL A 188 -20.48 -8.55 12.54
N ILE A 189 -21.57 -9.24 12.19
CA ILE A 189 -21.65 -10.07 10.97
C ILE A 189 -22.05 -9.23 9.75
N ASP A 190 -23.00 -8.32 9.88
CA ASP A 190 -23.60 -7.62 8.74
C ASP A 190 -22.61 -6.69 8.01
N GLN A 191 -21.68 -6.07 8.74
CA GLN A 191 -20.67 -5.17 8.17
C GLN A 191 -19.51 -5.91 7.51
N ILE A 192 -19.33 -7.21 7.82
CA ILE A 192 -18.18 -7.99 7.36
C ILE A 192 -18.19 -8.14 5.84
N ILE A 193 -19.36 -8.29 5.22
CA ILE A 193 -19.48 -8.43 3.76
C ILE A 193 -18.99 -7.17 3.07
N GLY A 194 -19.42 -5.99 3.54
CA GLY A 194 -18.98 -4.71 2.96
C GLY A 194 -17.47 -4.50 3.08
N THR A 195 -16.87 -4.90 4.22
CA THR A 195 -15.42 -4.85 4.40
C THR A 195 -14.70 -5.82 3.47
N ARG A 196 -15.18 -7.07 3.36
CA ARG A 196 -14.59 -8.09 2.47
C ARG A 196 -14.56 -7.61 1.02
N ILE A 197 -15.67 -7.04 0.56
CA ILE A 197 -15.78 -6.44 -0.77
C ILE A 197 -14.73 -5.35 -0.99
N LYS A 198 -14.59 -4.40 -0.04
CA LYS A 198 -13.60 -3.31 -0.16
C LYS A 198 -12.17 -3.83 -0.23
N LEU A 199 -11.83 -4.81 0.61
CA LEU A 199 -10.50 -5.40 0.66
C LEU A 199 -10.19 -6.22 -0.61
N ALA A 200 -11.14 -7.02 -1.10
CA ALA A 200 -11.01 -7.77 -2.34
C ALA A 200 -10.91 -6.84 -3.56
N TYR A 201 -11.71 -5.78 -3.62
CA TYR A 201 -11.60 -4.74 -4.65
C TYR A 201 -10.21 -4.10 -4.65
N ALA A 202 -9.70 -3.72 -3.48
CA ALA A 202 -8.38 -3.11 -3.35
C ALA A 202 -7.24 -4.05 -3.77
N LEU A 203 -7.43 -5.35 -3.60
CA LEU A 203 -6.53 -6.38 -4.07
C LEU A 203 -6.61 -6.54 -5.60
N ALA A 204 -7.80 -6.60 -6.18
CA ALA A 204 -8.00 -6.64 -7.63
C ALA A 204 -7.33 -5.46 -8.35
N ARG A 205 -7.36 -4.27 -7.72
CA ARG A 205 -6.71 -3.05 -8.22
C ARG A 205 -5.21 -3.18 -8.45
N GLN A 206 -4.55 -4.14 -7.79
CA GLN A 206 -3.12 -4.38 -7.97
C GLN A 206 -2.84 -4.95 -9.37
N TRP A 207 -3.61 -5.95 -9.82
CA TRP A 207 -3.53 -6.43 -11.20
C TRP A 207 -4.13 -5.42 -12.18
N PHE A 208 -5.31 -4.88 -11.85
CA PHE A 208 -6.10 -4.04 -12.74
C PHE A 208 -6.09 -2.57 -12.32
N GLY A 209 -5.49 -1.72 -13.15
CA GLY A 209 -5.35 -0.28 -12.91
C GLY A 209 -3.94 0.12 -12.51
N ILE A 210 -3.26 -0.65 -11.66
CA ILE A 210 -1.86 -0.38 -11.27
C ILE A 210 -0.88 -1.15 -12.15
N TYR A 211 -0.98 -2.48 -12.20
CA TYR A 211 -0.10 -3.29 -13.04
C TYR A 211 -0.48 -3.16 -14.51
N THR A 212 -1.75 -3.41 -14.84
CA THR A 212 -2.32 -3.12 -16.16
C THR A 212 -3.01 -1.76 -16.12
N SER A 213 -2.36 -0.74 -16.65
CA SER A 213 -2.98 0.58 -16.83
C SER A 213 -3.30 0.77 -18.31
N ALA A 214 -4.48 1.29 -18.62
CA ALA A 214 -4.82 1.71 -19.97
C ALA A 214 -3.85 2.80 -20.44
N GLU A 215 -3.41 2.75 -21.69
CA GLU A 215 -2.62 3.83 -22.29
C GLU A 215 -3.47 5.11 -22.48
N GLU A 216 -4.80 4.97 -22.56
CA GLU A 216 -5.74 6.08 -22.74
C GLU A 216 -6.74 6.22 -21.58
N PRO A 217 -7.05 7.45 -21.12
CA PRO A 217 -8.00 7.70 -20.02
C PRO A 217 -9.45 7.27 -20.28
N ASN A 218 -9.80 6.94 -21.52
CA ASN A 218 -11.18 6.74 -21.97
C ASN A 218 -11.62 5.28 -22.07
N ASP A 219 -10.77 4.33 -21.68
CA ASP A 219 -11.12 2.91 -21.62
C ASP A 219 -11.97 2.62 -20.38
N GLY A 220 -13.25 2.98 -20.43
CA GLY A 220 -14.24 2.65 -19.40
C GLY A 220 -14.34 1.15 -19.10
N ASN A 221 -13.87 0.29 -20.01
CA ASN A 221 -13.88 -1.17 -19.90
C ASN A 221 -13.11 -1.72 -18.68
N TYR A 222 -12.06 -1.03 -18.19
CA TYR A 222 -11.30 -1.52 -17.03
C TYR A 222 -12.05 -1.37 -15.71
N ILE A 223 -12.86 -0.32 -15.57
CA ILE A 223 -13.73 -0.13 -14.40
C ILE A 223 -14.84 -1.19 -14.40
N TYR A 224 -15.43 -1.46 -15.56
CA TYR A 224 -16.42 -2.54 -15.69
C TYR A 224 -15.81 -3.92 -15.45
N LEU A 225 -14.59 -4.20 -15.94
CA LEU A 225 -13.89 -5.45 -15.66
C LEU A 225 -13.58 -5.60 -14.17
N LEU A 226 -13.08 -4.56 -13.52
CA LEU A 226 -12.89 -4.53 -12.08
C LEU A 226 -14.22 -4.84 -11.37
N ASP A 227 -15.28 -4.10 -11.68
CA ASP A 227 -16.60 -4.21 -11.04
C ASP A 227 -17.26 -5.58 -11.25
N HIS A 228 -17.12 -6.18 -12.44
CA HIS A 228 -17.63 -7.51 -12.73
C HIS A 228 -16.81 -8.63 -12.08
N MET A 229 -15.48 -8.53 -12.10
CA MET A 229 -14.59 -9.60 -11.63
C MET A 229 -14.62 -9.74 -10.11
N TRP A 230 -14.58 -8.64 -9.35
CA TRP A 230 -14.68 -8.77 -7.89
C TRP A 230 -16.06 -9.28 -7.47
N TYR A 231 -17.14 -8.85 -8.14
CA TYR A 231 -18.48 -9.33 -7.85
C TYR A 231 -18.62 -10.85 -8.10
N TYR A 232 -17.94 -11.38 -9.12
CA TYR A 232 -17.94 -12.81 -9.43
C TYR A 232 -17.07 -13.64 -8.47
N LEU A 233 -15.95 -13.10 -8.01
CA LEU A 233 -14.98 -13.81 -7.16
C LEU A 233 -15.33 -13.75 -5.66
N CYS A 234 -16.14 -12.76 -5.24
CA CYS A 234 -16.56 -12.59 -3.84
C CYS A 234 -17.93 -13.21 -3.52
N ARG A 235 -18.50 -14.01 -4.42
CA ARG A 235 -19.79 -14.69 -4.24
C ARG A 235 -19.57 -16.16 -3.89
#